data_AF-A0A0N0MWR6-F1
#
_entry.id   AF-A0A0N0MWR6-F1
#
_cell.length_a   1.000
_cell.length_b   1.000
_cell.length_c   1.000
_cell.angle_alpha   90.00
_cell.angle_beta   90.00
_cell.angle_gamma   90.00
#
_symmetry.space_group_name_H-M   'P 1'
#
loop_
_entity.id
_entity.type
_entity.pdbx_description
1 polymer ?
#
loop_
_entity_poly.entity_id
_entity_poly.type
_entity_poly.pdbx_seq_one_letter_code
_entity_poly.pdbx_strand_id
1 'polypeptide(L)'
;MKPHAEIDQVWPRDGHIRLVGHVHGMPAEGDWRMLVVRRARPDQRLEYPARVQGTRFESELPITDLLASERAALEEWDIHLTDGEVELRAGRQLDDIRGKKKIMVFPQQRVQDLSVRPYYTVKDNLSLECRTGAAL
;
A
#
# COMPACT_ATOMS: atom_id res chain seq x y z
N MET A 1 -11.83 7.25 -18.04
CA MET A 1 -11.10 7.13 -16.76
C MET A 1 -9.95 6.17 -16.98
N LYS A 2 -8.73 6.47 -16.50
CA LYS A 2 -7.62 5.51 -16.57
C LYS A 2 -7.85 4.39 -15.53
N PRO A 3 -7.48 3.13 -15.84
CA PRO A 3 -7.56 2.06 -14.86
C PRO A 3 -6.85 2.40 -13.56
N HIS A 4 -7.42 2.02 -12.42
CA HIS A 4 -6.80 2.20 -11.11
C HIS A 4 -7.34 1.20 -10.08
N ALA A 5 -6.55 0.97 -9.03
CA ALA A 5 -6.98 0.22 -7.85
C ALA A 5 -7.46 1.22 -6.79
N GLU A 6 -8.76 1.23 -6.54
CA GLU A 6 -9.41 2.10 -5.56
C GLU A 6 -9.48 1.39 -4.20
N ILE A 7 -9.02 2.05 -3.13
CA ILE A 7 -8.94 1.52 -1.77
C ILE A 7 -10.17 1.95 -0.98
N ASP A 8 -10.93 0.98 -0.48
CA ASP A 8 -12.07 1.21 0.39
C ASP A 8 -11.71 1.14 1.87
N GLN A 9 -10.85 0.18 2.21
CA GLN A 9 -10.51 -0.12 3.61
C GLN A 9 -9.03 -0.39 3.77
N VAL A 10 -8.48 0.15 4.87
CA VAL A 10 -7.10 -0.04 5.30
C VAL A 10 -7.15 -0.47 6.77
N TRP A 11 -6.62 -1.66 7.07
CA TRP A 11 -6.61 -2.24 8.41
C TRP A 11 -5.18 -2.50 8.88
N PRO A 12 -4.50 -1.51 9.48
CA PRO A 12 -3.16 -1.69 10.02
C PRO A 12 -3.26 -2.13 11.48
N ARG A 13 -3.25 -3.45 11.70
CA ARG A 13 -3.33 -4.07 13.03
C ARG A 13 -2.67 -5.44 13.03
N ASP A 14 -2.36 -5.95 14.23
CA ASP A 14 -1.92 -7.32 14.45
C ASP A 14 -0.64 -7.70 13.66
N GLY A 15 0.25 -6.72 13.44
CA GLY A 15 1.48 -6.90 12.68
C GLY A 15 1.27 -6.99 11.17
N HIS A 16 0.06 -6.72 10.68
CA HIS A 16 -0.31 -6.81 9.28
C HIS A 16 -0.98 -5.51 8.82
N ILE A 17 -0.96 -5.27 7.51
CA ILE A 17 -1.74 -4.23 6.86
C ILE A 17 -2.59 -4.92 5.81
N ARG A 18 -3.88 -5.06 6.10
CA ARG A 18 -4.86 -5.62 5.18
C ARG A 18 -5.53 -4.50 4.40
N LEU A 19 -5.57 -4.65 3.08
CA LEU A 19 -6.17 -3.71 2.14
C LEU A 19 -7.35 -4.37 1.43
N VAL A 20 -8.44 -3.62 1.32
CA VAL A 20 -9.61 -4.01 0.53
C VAL A 20 -9.94 -2.86 -0.41
N GLY A 21 -10.26 -3.20 -1.66
CA GLY A 21 -10.58 -2.22 -2.67
C GLY A 21 -11.24 -2.82 -3.90
N HIS A 22 -11.32 -2.02 -4.95
CA HIS A 22 -11.86 -2.42 -6.25
C HIS A 22 -10.95 -1.98 -7.40
N VAL A 23 -10.86 -2.80 -8.43
CA VAL A 23 -10.28 -2.41 -9.71
C VAL A 23 -11.35 -1.67 -10.52
N HIS A 24 -11.00 -0.49 -11.02
CA HIS A 24 -11.87 0.34 -11.83
C HIS A 24 -11.26 0.60 -13.20
N GLY A 25 -12.12 0.74 -14.22
CA GLY A 25 -11.72 1.10 -15.58
C GLY A 25 -11.20 -0.05 -16.44
N MET A 26 -11.19 -1.28 -15.92
CA MET A 26 -10.88 -2.51 -16.66
C MET A 26 -11.46 -3.74 -15.94
N PRO A 27 -11.63 -4.88 -16.63
CA PRO A 27 -11.87 -6.18 -16.00
C PRO A 27 -10.69 -6.56 -15.08
N ALA A 28 -10.98 -7.25 -13.98
CA ALA A 28 -9.97 -7.75 -13.04
C ALA A 28 -9.98 -9.28 -13.03
N GLU A 29 -9.61 -9.84 -14.18
CA GLU A 29 -9.47 -11.30 -14.38
C GLU A 29 -8.00 -11.70 -14.19
N GLY A 30 -7.74 -12.97 -13.91
CA GLY A 30 -6.38 -13.51 -13.77
C GLY A 30 -5.78 -13.41 -12.36
N ASP A 31 -4.46 -13.65 -12.29
CA ASP A 31 -3.72 -13.76 -11.04
C ASP A 31 -3.15 -12.41 -10.61
N TRP A 32 -3.90 -11.72 -9.75
CA TRP A 32 -3.49 -10.42 -9.24
C TRP A 32 -2.59 -10.53 -8.00
N ARG A 33 -1.68 -9.56 -7.87
CA ARG A 33 -0.79 -9.37 -6.72
C ARG A 33 -0.79 -7.92 -6.27
N MET A 34 -0.59 -7.71 -4.99
CA MET A 34 -0.21 -6.41 -4.46
C MET A 34 1.31 -6.27 -4.54
N LEU A 35 1.78 -5.18 -5.17
CA LEU A 35 3.18 -4.78 -5.13
C LEU A 35 3.38 -3.67 -4.11
N VAL A 36 4.41 -3.80 -3.29
CA VAL A 36 4.86 -2.78 -2.34
C VAL A 36 6.25 -2.33 -2.78
N VAL A 37 6.34 -1.16 -3.39
CA VAL A 37 7.53 -0.67 -4.11
C VAL A 37 8.23 0.40 -3.30
N ARG A 38 9.53 0.24 -3.00
CA ARG A 38 10.30 1.26 -2.28
C ARG A 38 10.50 2.48 -3.17
N ARG A 39 10.00 3.65 -2.75
CA ARG A 39 9.97 4.85 -3.61
C ARG A 39 11.36 5.32 -4.04
N ALA A 40 12.34 5.26 -3.13
CA ALA A 40 13.71 5.68 -3.41
C ALA A 40 14.52 4.65 -4.21
N ARG A 41 14.07 3.39 -4.28
CA ARG A 41 14.73 2.27 -4.96
C ARG A 41 13.69 1.34 -5.59
N PRO A 42 13.13 1.70 -6.76
CA PRO A 42 11.98 1.01 -7.34
C PRO A 42 12.22 -0.46 -7.74
N ASP A 43 13.49 -0.88 -7.80
CA ASP A 43 13.95 -2.26 -7.96
C ASP A 43 13.70 -3.10 -6.69
N GLN A 44 13.57 -2.47 -5.52
CA GLN A 44 13.21 -3.13 -4.28
C GLN A 44 11.68 -3.17 -4.13
N ARG A 45 11.13 -4.36 -4.38
CA ARG A 45 9.69 -4.62 -4.41
C ARG A 45 9.38 -5.85 -3.57
N LEU A 46 8.24 -5.81 -2.88
CA LEU A 46 7.63 -6.97 -2.23
C LEU A 46 6.34 -7.31 -2.97
N GLU A 47 6.04 -8.60 -3.13
CA GLU A 47 4.83 -9.07 -3.80
C GLU A 47 4.00 -9.94 -2.87
N TYR A 48 2.70 -9.70 -2.86
CA TYR A 48 1.73 -10.47 -2.07
C TYR A 48 0.56 -10.91 -2.94
N PRO A 49 0.01 -12.12 -2.76
CA PRO A 49 -1.19 -12.53 -3.47
C PRO A 49 -2.37 -11.59 -3.19
N ALA A 50 -3.10 -11.18 -4.22
CA ALA A 50 -4.36 -10.45 -4.09
C ALA A 50 -5.51 -11.35 -4.51
N ARG A 51 -6.45 -11.61 -3.59
CA ARG A 51 -7.67 -12.35 -3.91
C ARG A 51 -8.64 -11.41 -4.61
N VAL A 52 -8.95 -11.70 -5.87
CA VAL A 52 -9.89 -10.90 -6.68
C VAL A 52 -11.17 -11.68 -6.93
N GLN A 53 -12.32 -11.03 -6.72
CA GLN A 53 -13.65 -11.55 -6.99
C GLN A 53 -14.49 -10.46 -7.66
N GLY A 54 -14.78 -10.64 -8.95
CA GLY A 54 -15.32 -9.55 -9.75
C GLY A 54 -14.31 -8.40 -9.81
N THR A 55 -14.70 -7.21 -9.39
CA THR A 55 -13.78 -6.06 -9.27
C THR A 55 -13.16 -5.92 -7.89
N ARG A 56 -13.69 -6.60 -6.87
CA ARG A 56 -13.21 -6.46 -5.49
C ARG A 56 -11.91 -7.23 -5.32
N PHE A 57 -10.90 -6.59 -4.72
CA PHE A 57 -9.66 -7.24 -4.31
C PHE A 57 -9.43 -7.16 -2.81
N GLU A 58 -8.66 -8.12 -2.30
CA GLU A 58 -8.16 -8.13 -0.93
C GLU A 58 -6.73 -8.68 -0.90
N SER A 59 -5.84 -7.97 -0.21
CA SER A 59 -4.45 -8.36 -0.02
C SER A 59 -3.98 -7.94 1.36
N GLU A 60 -2.93 -8.60 1.84
CA GLU A 60 -2.35 -8.32 3.15
C GLU A 60 -0.83 -8.35 3.05
N LEU A 61 -0.15 -7.49 3.81
CA LEU A 61 1.30 -7.55 4.02
C LEU A 61 1.63 -7.63 5.52
N PRO A 62 2.57 -8.49 5.94
CA PRO A 62 3.15 -8.43 7.27
C PRO A 62 4.18 -7.30 7.35
N ILE A 63 4.16 -6.50 8.42
CA ILE A 63 5.05 -5.33 8.55
C ILE A 63 6.52 -5.72 8.80
N THR A 64 6.77 -6.97 9.18
CA THR A 64 8.13 -7.53 9.34
C THR A 64 8.91 -7.55 8.05
N ASP A 65 8.23 -7.69 6.90
CA ASP A 65 8.90 -7.76 5.59
C ASP A 65 9.48 -6.41 5.16
N LEU A 66 9.04 -5.33 5.82
CA LEU A 66 9.56 -3.97 5.62
C LEU A 66 10.85 -3.72 6.41
N LEU A 67 11.35 -4.71 7.16
CA LEU A 67 12.67 -4.68 7.79
C LEU A 67 13.75 -4.86 6.71
N ALA A 68 14.09 -3.78 6.00
CA ALA A 68 15.22 -3.76 5.09
C ALA A 68 16.55 -3.90 5.86
N SER A 69 17.54 -4.54 5.23
CA SER A 69 18.92 -4.59 5.73
C SER A 69 19.59 -3.21 5.65
N GLU A 70 19.32 -2.47 4.57
CA GLU A 70 19.78 -1.09 4.35
C GLU A 70 18.66 -0.09 4.68
N ARG A 71 18.58 0.31 5.95
CA ARG A 71 17.55 1.24 6.44
C ARG A 71 17.99 2.70 6.34
N ALA A 72 17.12 3.52 5.76
CA ALA A 72 17.14 4.96 5.99
C ALA A 72 16.29 5.30 7.23
N ALA A 73 16.51 6.50 7.80
CA ALA A 73 15.71 6.98 8.93
C ALA A 73 14.22 7.14 8.56
N LEU A 74 13.94 7.48 7.30
CA LEU A 74 12.60 7.61 6.73
C LEU A 74 12.58 6.97 5.35
N GLU A 75 11.61 6.10 5.14
CA GLU A 75 11.35 5.42 3.86
C GLU A 75 9.88 5.47 3.52
N GLU A 76 9.60 5.45 2.22
CA GLU A 76 8.24 5.45 1.70
C GLU A 76 8.08 4.31 0.72
N TRP A 77 6.97 3.58 0.85
CA TRP A 77 6.63 2.45 0.00
C TRP A 77 5.29 2.69 -0.69
N ASP A 78 5.27 2.50 -1.99
CA ASP A 78 4.12 2.74 -2.85
C ASP A 78 3.38 1.43 -3.12
N ILE A 79 2.08 1.42 -2.82
CA ILE A 79 1.18 0.28 -3.06
C ILE A 79 0.66 0.28 -4.50
N HIS A 80 0.79 -0.84 -5.18
CA HIS A 80 0.21 -1.09 -6.48
C HIS A 80 -0.53 -2.43 -6.49
N LEU A 81 -1.39 -2.62 -7.48
CA LEU A 81 -2.01 -3.90 -7.83
C LEU A 81 -1.57 -4.28 -9.25
N THR A 82 -1.17 -5.52 -9.48
CA THR A 82 -0.69 -5.98 -10.79
C THR A 82 -1.17 -7.39 -11.14
N ASP A 83 -1.34 -7.67 -12.42
CA ASP A 83 -1.50 -9.03 -12.98
C ASP A 83 -0.22 -9.51 -13.72
N GLY A 84 0.86 -8.72 -13.68
CA GLY A 84 2.11 -8.96 -14.39
C GLY A 84 2.23 -8.21 -15.73
N GLU A 85 1.12 -7.79 -16.34
CA GLU A 85 1.12 -6.97 -17.56
C GLU A 85 0.76 -5.51 -17.25
N VAL A 86 -0.16 -5.30 -16.30
CA VAL A 86 -0.65 -4.00 -15.86
C VAL A 86 -0.22 -3.74 -14.42
N GLU A 87 0.24 -2.53 -14.13
CA GLU A 87 0.55 -2.07 -12.77
C GLU A 87 -0.32 -0.84 -12.44
N LEU A 88 -1.23 -1.01 -11.48
CA LEU A 88 -2.20 -0.01 -11.06
C LEU A 88 -1.78 0.61 -9.73
N ARG A 89 -1.52 1.93 -9.70
CA ARG A 89 -1.27 2.64 -8.43
C ARG A 89 -2.53 2.59 -7.56
N ALA A 90 -2.39 2.09 -6.33
CA ALA A 90 -3.49 2.04 -5.39
C ALA A 90 -3.72 3.41 -4.73
N GLY A 91 -4.97 3.85 -4.67
CA GLY A 91 -5.36 5.14 -4.12
C GLY A 91 -6.83 5.21 -3.74
N ARG A 92 -7.32 6.39 -3.38
CA ARG A 92 -8.75 6.61 -3.15
C ARG A 92 -9.14 7.95 -3.76
N GLN A 93 -9.66 7.92 -4.98
CA GLN A 93 -9.92 9.09 -5.83
C GLN A 93 -11.40 9.27 -6.21
N LEU A 94 -12.24 8.26 -6.04
CA LEU A 94 -13.63 8.24 -6.53
C LEU A 94 -14.70 8.55 -5.48
N ASP A 95 -14.30 8.82 -4.25
CA ASP A 95 -15.20 9.14 -3.13
C ASP A 95 -15.52 10.64 -3.00
N ASP A 96 -15.11 11.46 -3.98
CA ASP A 96 -15.20 12.92 -4.01
C ASP A 96 -14.49 13.66 -2.84
N ILE A 97 -13.70 12.96 -2.02
CA ILE A 97 -12.89 13.55 -0.95
C ILE A 97 -11.51 13.85 -1.50
N ARG A 98 -11.03 15.09 -1.36
CA ARG A 98 -9.68 15.48 -1.81
C ARG A 98 -8.78 15.83 -0.65
N GLY A 99 -7.47 15.64 -0.83
CA GLY A 99 -6.47 16.09 0.14
C GLY A 99 -6.44 15.22 1.39
N LYS A 100 -6.65 13.90 1.21
CA LYS A 100 -6.75 12.92 2.30
C LYS A 100 -5.52 12.90 3.20
N LYS A 101 -4.35 13.24 2.66
CA LYS A 101 -3.10 13.39 3.45
C LYS A 101 -3.26 14.26 4.70
N LYS A 102 -4.16 15.26 4.68
CA LYS A 102 -4.36 16.21 5.78
C LYS A 102 -5.43 15.78 6.79
N ILE A 103 -6.31 14.85 6.41
CA ILE A 103 -7.53 14.54 7.16
C ILE A 103 -7.65 13.07 7.56
N MET A 104 -6.90 12.16 6.91
CA MET A 104 -6.89 10.73 7.23
C MET A 104 -5.62 10.36 7.96
N VAL A 105 -5.77 9.86 9.18
CA VAL A 105 -4.68 9.35 10.01
C VAL A 105 -4.95 7.89 10.29
N PHE A 106 -4.02 7.03 9.89
CA PHE A 106 -4.05 5.60 10.20
C PHE A 106 -3.23 5.31 11.45
N PRO A 107 -3.62 4.30 12.25
CA PRO A 107 -2.81 3.89 13.39
C PRO A 107 -1.44 3.37 12.91
N GLN A 108 -0.41 3.73 13.66
CA GLN A 108 0.95 3.29 13.44
C GLN A 108 1.17 1.94 14.13
N GLN A 109 1.87 1.03 13.45
CA GLN A 109 2.34 -0.22 14.03
C GLN A 109 3.86 -0.17 14.23
N ARG A 110 4.37 -1.01 15.13
CA ARG A 110 5.81 -1.12 15.43
C ARG A 110 6.24 -2.57 15.43
N VAL A 111 7.44 -2.82 14.94
CA VAL A 111 8.14 -4.10 15.03
C VAL A 111 9.63 -3.80 15.17
N GLN A 112 10.27 -4.30 16.24
CA GLN A 112 11.65 -3.94 16.57
C GLN A 112 11.84 -2.40 16.62
N ASP A 113 12.86 -1.87 15.93
CA ASP A 113 13.15 -0.43 15.78
C ASP A 113 12.38 0.24 14.64
N LEU A 114 11.56 -0.51 13.90
CA LEU A 114 10.77 -0.03 12.78
C LEU A 114 9.36 0.39 13.23
N SER A 115 8.94 1.55 12.76
CA SER A 115 7.54 1.96 12.78
C SER A 115 6.98 2.09 11.37
N VAL A 116 5.77 1.59 11.18
CA VAL A 116 5.09 1.56 9.87
C VAL A 116 3.71 2.20 10.00
N ARG A 117 3.39 3.13 9.10
CA ARG A 117 2.10 3.81 9.07
C ARG A 117 1.60 3.99 7.64
N PRO A 118 0.39 3.52 7.29
CA PRO A 118 -0.25 3.89 6.04
C PRO A 118 -0.54 5.39 5.99
N TYR A 119 -0.46 5.99 4.80
CA TYR A 119 -0.88 7.36 4.60
C TYR A 119 -1.30 7.58 3.15
N TYR A 120 -2.19 8.56 2.92
CA TYR A 120 -2.48 9.04 1.58
C TYR A 120 -1.49 10.12 1.17
N THR A 121 -0.98 10.02 -0.05
CA THR A 121 -0.11 11.03 -0.69
C THR A 121 -0.90 12.29 -1.08
N VAL A 122 -0.21 13.32 -1.58
CA VAL A 122 -0.85 14.54 -2.10
C VAL A 122 -1.75 14.28 -3.31
N LYS A 123 -1.56 13.15 -4.01
CA LYS A 123 -2.39 12.70 -5.13
C LYS A 123 -3.46 11.69 -4.68
N ASP A 124 -3.67 11.56 -3.37
CA ASP A 124 -4.61 10.61 -2.76
C ASP A 124 -4.32 9.12 -3.12
N ASN A 125 -3.09 8.81 -3.53
CA ASN A 125 -2.57 7.42 -3.60
C ASN A 125 -2.21 6.92 -2.20
N LEU A 126 -2.39 5.63 -1.92
CA LEU A 126 -2.00 5.01 -0.67
C LEU A 126 -0.51 4.63 -0.69
N SER A 127 0.20 4.95 0.39
CA SER A 127 1.59 4.55 0.62
C SER A 127 1.80 4.15 2.07
N LEU A 128 2.95 3.56 2.36
CA LEU A 128 3.44 3.32 3.71
C LEU A 128 4.59 4.26 4.01
N GLU A 129 4.59 4.82 5.20
CA GLU A 129 5.73 5.52 5.79
C GLU A 129 6.39 4.58 6.78
N CYS A 130 7.68 4.33 6.58
CA CYS A 130 8.52 3.53 7.46
C CYS A 130 9.53 4.45 8.12
N ARG A 131 9.59 4.46 9.46
CA ARG A 131 10.59 5.20 10.22
C ARG A 131 11.37 4.27 11.11
N THR A 132 12.69 4.32 10.98
CA THR A 132 13.62 3.58 11.83
C THR A 132 14.01 4.49 12.99
N GLY A 133 13.76 4.06 14.22
CA GLY A 133 14.30 4.73 15.40
C GLY A 133 15.77 4.36 15.59
N ALA A 134 16.64 5.33 15.87
CA ALA A 134 17.86 5.01 16.58
C ALA A 134 17.45 4.34 17.91
N ALA A 135 18.12 3.26 18.30
CA ALA A 135 17.91 2.67 19.62
C ALA A 135 17.90 3.79 20.68
N LEU A 136 16.81 3.87 21.46
CA LEU A 136 16.74 4.75 22.63
C LEU A 136 17.85 4.38 23.62
#